data_AF-A0A7X5JEV5-F1
#
_entry.id   AF-A0A7X5JEV5-F1
#
_cell.length_a   1.000
_cell.length_b   1.000
_cell.length_c   1.000
_cell.angle_alpha   90.00
_cell.angle_beta   90.00
_cell.angle_gamma   90.00
#
_symmetry.space_group_name_H-M   'P 1'
#
loop_
_entity.id
_entity.type
_entity.pdbx_description
1 polymer ?
#
loop_
_entity_poly.entity_id
_entity_poly.type
_entity_poly.pdbx_seq_one_letter_code
_entity_poly.pdbx_strand_id
1 'polypeptide(L)'
;MKKLSEKIKKIYYYIIAIPDKLYPFASIIEGKVVRGESSYLDAVKKAFELNGEGKFGMGLMFYRQTFHLIGAVLFVIFSTLISSNFFDNELMPFFLFGFVMVALAFQEFYFHPKKYNQVFKKGFIDWVVWIVPMAIYLIYFA
;
A
#
# COMPACT_ATOMS: atom_id res chain seq x y z
N MET A 1 17.53 31.79 3.23
CA MET A 1 16.63 30.84 3.92
C MET A 1 15.20 30.76 3.33
N LYS A 2 14.47 31.87 3.10
CA LYS A 2 13.08 31.82 2.55
C LYS A 2 12.91 31.05 1.23
N LYS A 3 13.84 31.14 0.27
CA LYS A 3 13.77 30.41 -1.03
C LYS A 3 13.93 28.89 -0.90
N LEU A 4 14.70 28.40 0.08
CA LEU A 4 14.90 26.96 0.31
C LEU A 4 13.61 26.33 0.86
N SER A 5 12.93 27.05 1.77
CA SER A 5 11.60 26.70 2.27
C SER A 5 10.56 26.57 1.16
N GLU A 6 10.50 27.51 0.22
CA GLU A 6 9.52 27.46 -0.87
C GLU A 6 9.78 26.33 -1.87
N LYS A 7 11.05 26.01 -2.17
CA LYS A 7 11.38 24.83 -3.00
C LYS A 7 11.00 23.53 -2.32
N ILE A 8 11.30 23.38 -1.02
CA ILE A 8 10.94 22.19 -0.24
C ILE A 8 9.42 22.04 -0.17
N LYS A 9 8.68 23.12 0.09
CA LYS A 9 7.21 23.11 0.05
C LYS A 9 6.69 22.69 -1.32
N LYS A 10 7.25 23.23 -2.40
CA LYS A 10 6.81 22.89 -3.76
C LYS A 10 7.07 21.42 -4.11
N ILE A 11 8.22 20.87 -3.69
CA ILE A 11 8.54 19.45 -3.84
C ILE A 11 7.59 18.61 -2.98
N TYR A 12 7.38 18.99 -1.72
CA TYR A 12 6.46 18.33 -0.80
C TYR A 12 5.04 18.27 -1.36
N TYR A 13 4.51 19.40 -1.85
CA TYR A 13 3.22 19.46 -2.53
C TYR A 13 3.19 18.65 -3.82
N TYR A 14 4.29 18.65 -4.59
CA TYR A 14 4.38 17.84 -5.80
C TYR A 14 4.32 16.35 -5.50
N ILE A 15 5.08 15.88 -4.49
CA ILE A 15 5.10 14.48 -4.05
C ILE A 15 3.73 14.06 -3.52
N ILE A 16 3.09 14.89 -2.70
CA ILE A 16 1.74 14.62 -2.18
C ILE A 16 0.69 14.64 -3.29
N ALA A 17 0.90 15.42 -4.35
CA ALA A 17 0.03 15.44 -5.52
C ALA A 17 0.27 14.27 -6.49
N ILE A 18 1.31 13.44 -6.31
CA ILE A 18 1.53 12.25 -7.16
C ILE A 18 0.37 11.25 -7.00
N PRO A 19 -0.02 10.85 -5.77
CA PRO A 19 -1.23 10.06 -5.55
C PRO A 19 -2.47 10.64 -6.25
N ASP A 20 -2.65 11.97 -6.18
CA ASP A 20 -3.79 12.64 -6.82
C ASP A 20 -3.79 12.53 -8.34
N LYS A 21 -2.60 12.50 -8.95
CA LYS A 21 -2.43 12.32 -10.40
C LYS A 21 -2.51 10.86 -10.83
N LEU A 22 -2.06 9.93 -9.99
CA LEU A 22 -2.01 8.50 -10.29
C LEU A 22 -3.30 7.76 -9.93
N TYR A 23 -4.22 8.39 -9.21
CA TYR A 23 -5.53 7.82 -8.92
C TYR A 23 -6.39 7.79 -10.20
N PRO A 24 -6.73 6.60 -10.73
CA PRO A 24 -7.34 6.48 -12.05
C PRO A 24 -8.82 6.86 -12.03
N PHE A 25 -9.46 6.80 -10.86
CA PHE A 25 -10.88 7.06 -10.72
C PHE A 25 -11.15 8.54 -10.44
N ALA A 26 -12.10 9.13 -11.15
CA ALA A 26 -12.59 10.47 -10.89
C ALA A 26 -14.00 10.39 -10.29
N SER A 27 -14.29 11.29 -9.36
CA SER A 27 -15.61 11.43 -8.74
C SER A 27 -16.15 12.84 -8.98
N ILE A 28 -17.47 12.97 -9.04
CA ILE A 28 -18.14 14.27 -9.06
C ILE A 28 -18.64 14.54 -7.63
N ILE A 29 -18.06 15.54 -6.97
CA ILE A 29 -18.46 16.00 -5.64
C ILE A 29 -18.85 17.46 -5.78
N GLU A 30 -20.07 17.81 -5.37
CA GLU A 30 -20.60 19.19 -5.46
C GLU A 30 -20.44 19.82 -6.86
N GLY A 31 -20.65 19.01 -7.91
CA GLY A 31 -20.53 19.46 -9.31
C GLY A 31 -19.09 19.63 -9.83
N LYS A 32 -18.07 19.34 -9.01
CA LYS A 32 -16.65 19.40 -9.40
C LYS A 32 -16.11 18.00 -9.62
N VAL A 33 -15.33 17.83 -10.69
CA VAL A 33 -14.56 16.61 -10.93
C VAL A 33 -13.34 16.62 -10.01
N VAL A 34 -13.30 15.68 -9.07
CA VAL A 34 -12.18 15.48 -8.14
C VAL A 34 -11.45 14.18 -8.46
N ARG A 35 -10.16 14.14 -8.11
CA ARG A 35 -9.29 12.96 -8.21
C ARG A 35 -8.56 12.75 -6.88
N GLY A 36 -7.75 11.69 -6.81
CA GLY A 36 -6.89 11.48 -5.67
C GLY A 36 -7.61 11.08 -4.39
N GLU A 37 -7.14 11.61 -3.25
CA GLU A 37 -7.68 11.27 -1.94
C GLU A 37 -9.20 11.53 -1.85
N SER A 38 -9.68 12.68 -2.35
CA SER A 38 -11.11 13.00 -2.31
C SER A 38 -11.96 12.02 -3.12
N SER A 39 -11.47 11.64 -4.30
CA SER A 39 -12.12 10.65 -5.16
C SER A 39 -12.03 9.23 -4.58
N TYR A 40 -10.93 8.91 -3.90
CA TYR A 40 -10.76 7.67 -3.16
C TYR A 40 -11.74 7.55 -1.99
N LEU A 41 -11.84 8.57 -1.15
CA LEU A 41 -12.76 8.60 -0.02
C LEU A 41 -14.22 8.51 -0.49
N ASP A 42 -14.58 9.20 -1.58
CA ASP A 42 -15.90 9.07 -2.19
C ASP A 42 -16.17 7.65 -2.73
N ALA A 43 -15.19 7.03 -3.40
CA ALA A 43 -15.31 5.66 -3.89
C ALA A 43 -15.44 4.64 -2.73
N VAL A 44 -14.70 4.84 -1.64
CA VAL A 44 -14.81 4.04 -0.40
C VAL A 44 -16.20 4.20 0.21
N LYS A 45 -16.69 5.44 0.33
CA LYS A 45 -18.03 5.73 0.87
C LYS A 45 -19.13 5.07 0.03
N LYS A 46 -19.09 5.22 -1.28
CA LYS A 46 -20.04 4.56 -2.20
C LYS A 46 -19.97 3.05 -2.10
N ALA A 47 -18.77 2.48 -1.99
CA ALA A 47 -18.62 1.03 -1.83
C ALA A 47 -19.23 0.54 -0.51
N PHE A 48 -19.07 1.30 0.58
CA PHE A 48 -19.69 1.04 1.88
C PHE A 48 -21.22 1.10 1.79
N GLU A 49 -21.78 2.14 1.17
CA GLU A 49 -23.23 2.31 1.00
C GLU A 49 -23.84 1.18 0.15
N LEU A 50 -23.16 0.74 -0.90
CA LEU A 50 -23.66 -0.28 -1.83
C LEU A 50 -23.47 -1.72 -1.35
N ASN A 51 -22.34 -2.04 -0.72
CA ASN A 51 -21.94 -3.42 -0.43
C ASN A 51 -21.96 -3.75 1.07
N GLY A 52 -22.16 -2.74 1.92
CA GLY A 52 -22.01 -2.81 3.37
C GLY A 52 -20.58 -2.60 3.84
N GLU A 53 -20.43 -2.51 5.15
CA GLU A 53 -19.16 -2.21 5.80
C GLU A 53 -18.05 -3.20 5.43
N GLY A 54 -16.84 -2.67 5.22
CA GLY A 54 -15.64 -3.46 4.90
C GLY A 54 -15.58 -4.01 3.48
N LYS A 55 -16.61 -3.83 2.63
CA LYS A 55 -16.63 -4.36 1.26
C LYS A 55 -16.32 -3.27 0.23
N PHE A 56 -15.15 -3.39 -0.42
CA PHE A 56 -14.76 -2.51 -1.52
C PHE A 56 -15.28 -3.04 -2.86
N GLY A 57 -15.65 -2.14 -3.77
CA GLY A 57 -15.94 -2.49 -5.16
C GLY A 57 -14.69 -3.04 -5.87
N MET A 58 -14.89 -3.87 -6.91
CA MET A 58 -13.80 -4.57 -7.61
C MET A 58 -12.71 -3.64 -8.16
N GLY A 59 -13.08 -2.50 -8.77
CA GLY A 59 -12.11 -1.56 -9.32
C GLY A 59 -11.19 -0.96 -8.25
N LEU A 60 -11.76 -0.56 -7.12
CA LEU A 60 -11.00 -0.02 -5.98
C LEU A 60 -10.11 -1.08 -5.34
N MET A 61 -10.61 -2.31 -5.24
CA MET A 61 -9.83 -3.44 -4.74
C MET A 61 -8.62 -3.72 -5.63
N PHE A 62 -8.82 -3.79 -6.94
CA PHE A 62 -7.75 -4.04 -7.90
C PHE A 62 -6.67 -2.96 -7.84
N TYR A 63 -7.08 -1.68 -7.87
CA TYR A 63 -6.15 -0.56 -7.74
C TYR A 63 -5.29 -0.67 -6.46
N ARG A 64 -5.92 -0.94 -5.32
CA ARG A 64 -5.19 -1.14 -4.06
C ARG A 64 -4.20 -2.29 -4.12
N GLN A 65 -4.59 -3.44 -4.69
CA GLN A 65 -3.67 -4.57 -4.84
C GLN A 65 -2.49 -4.26 -5.74
N THR A 66 -2.67 -3.45 -6.79
CA THR A 66 -1.56 -3.00 -7.62
C THR A 66 -0.51 -2.25 -6.78
N PHE A 67 -0.94 -1.36 -5.89
CA PHE A 67 -0.01 -0.62 -5.02
C PHE A 67 0.63 -1.50 -3.94
N HIS A 68 -0.10 -2.47 -3.38
CA HIS A 68 0.50 -3.47 -2.48
C HIS A 68 1.57 -4.29 -3.19
N LEU A 69 1.31 -4.73 -4.42
CA LEU A 69 2.28 -5.49 -5.21
C LEU A 69 3.53 -4.66 -5.53
N ILE A 70 3.35 -3.42 -6.01
CA ILE A 70 4.47 -2.50 -6.27
C ILE A 70 5.26 -2.25 -4.99
N GLY A 71 4.58 -2.01 -3.87
CA GLY A 71 5.20 -1.83 -2.55
C GLY A 71 5.99 -3.05 -2.11
N ALA A 72 5.46 -4.25 -2.30
CA ALA A 72 6.11 -5.51 -1.98
C ALA A 72 7.38 -5.74 -2.82
N VAL A 73 7.32 -5.49 -4.13
CA VAL A 73 8.48 -5.59 -5.03
C VAL A 73 9.57 -4.58 -4.63
N LEU A 74 9.20 -3.33 -4.39
CA LEU A 74 10.15 -2.31 -3.93
C LEU A 74 10.77 -2.70 -2.58
N PHE A 75 9.95 -3.21 -1.65
CA PHE A 75 10.43 -3.64 -0.34
C PHE A 75 11.46 -4.77 -0.47
N VAL A 76 11.22 -5.77 -1.32
CA VAL A 76 12.19 -6.84 -1.60
C VAL A 76 13.50 -6.24 -2.14
N ILE A 77 13.43 -5.42 -3.19
CA ILE A 77 14.61 -4.80 -3.81
C ILE A 77 15.44 -4.02 -2.78
N PHE A 78 14.80 -3.12 -2.03
CA PHE A 78 15.50 -2.28 -1.05
C PHE A 78 16.05 -3.09 0.12
N SER A 79 15.30 -4.08 0.62
CA SER A 79 15.77 -4.93 1.70
C SER A 79 16.97 -5.77 1.28
N THR A 80 16.94 -6.32 0.07
CA THR A 80 18.09 -7.05 -0.50
C THR A 80 19.30 -6.15 -0.64
N LEU A 81 19.15 -4.95 -1.20
CA LEU A 81 20.24 -3.99 -1.33
C LEU A 81 20.81 -3.55 0.02
N ILE A 82 19.95 -3.32 1.01
CA ILE A 82 20.40 -2.95 2.37
C ILE A 82 21.11 -4.14 3.02
N SER A 83 20.56 -5.34 2.88
CA SER A 83 21.13 -6.56 3.44
C SER A 83 22.55 -6.82 2.92
N SER A 84 22.75 -6.76 1.60
CA SER A 84 24.04 -7.04 0.99
C SER A 84 25.09 -5.97 1.29
N ASN A 85 24.69 -4.69 1.37
CA ASN A 85 25.64 -3.59 1.57
C ASN A 85 25.99 -3.30 3.03
N PHE A 86 25.11 -3.61 3.98
CA PHE A 86 25.28 -3.20 5.38
C PHE A 86 25.54 -4.35 6.35
N PHE A 87 25.03 -5.55 6.06
CA PHE A 87 25.04 -6.65 7.03
C PHE A 87 25.96 -7.81 6.63
N ASP A 88 26.34 -7.90 5.36
CA ASP A 88 27.22 -8.96 4.80
C ASP A 88 26.83 -10.37 5.31
N ASN A 89 25.51 -10.61 5.40
CA ASN A 89 24.95 -11.81 6.01
C ASN A 89 23.81 -12.34 5.15
N GLU A 90 23.98 -13.55 4.63
CA GLU A 90 23.04 -14.25 3.76
C GLU A 90 21.71 -14.58 4.45
N LEU A 91 21.69 -14.67 5.78
CA LEU A 91 20.48 -14.94 6.56
C LEU A 91 19.63 -13.69 6.83
N MET A 92 20.18 -12.49 6.63
CA MET A 92 19.50 -11.25 6.96
C MET A 92 18.19 -11.03 6.18
N PRO A 93 18.07 -11.36 4.88
CA PRO A 93 16.80 -11.30 4.15
C PRO A 93 15.73 -12.22 4.77
N PHE A 94 16.10 -13.41 5.24
CA PHE A 94 15.16 -14.33 5.89
C PHE A 94 14.57 -13.72 7.16
N PHE A 95 15.40 -13.08 8.00
CA PHE A 95 14.92 -12.42 9.21
C PHE A 95 14.04 -11.20 8.89
N LEU A 96 14.46 -10.34 7.96
CA LEU A 96 13.70 -9.15 7.57
C LEU A 96 12.33 -9.53 6.98
N PHE A 97 12.31 -10.48 6.06
CA PHE A 97 11.07 -10.91 5.42
C PHE A 97 10.19 -11.69 6.37
N GLY A 98 10.75 -12.60 7.17
CA GLY A 98 10.00 -13.32 8.20
C GLY A 98 9.33 -12.38 9.20
N PHE A 99 10.04 -11.36 9.67
CA PHE A 99 9.47 -10.34 10.55
C PHE A 99 8.32 -9.58 9.88
N VAL A 100 8.51 -9.12 8.64
CA VAL A 100 7.48 -8.38 7.92
C VAL A 100 6.25 -9.23 7.59
N MET A 101 6.43 -10.51 7.24
CA MET A 101 5.31 -11.43 7.02
C MET A 101 4.44 -11.58 8.28
N VAL A 102 5.07 -11.71 9.46
CA VAL A 102 4.36 -11.78 10.75
C VAL A 102 3.69 -10.45 11.08
N ALA A 103 4.39 -9.33 10.90
CA ALA A 103 3.84 -8.00 11.14
C ALA A 103 2.60 -7.72 10.24
N LEU A 104 2.66 -8.08 8.97
CA LEU A 104 1.54 -7.97 8.04
C LEU A 104 0.39 -8.91 8.40
N ALA A 105 0.67 -10.15 8.83
CA ALA A 105 -0.36 -11.05 9.33
C ALA A 105 -1.09 -10.44 10.54
N PHE A 106 -0.34 -9.91 11.51
CA PHE A 106 -0.91 -9.23 12.67
C PHE A 106 -1.73 -7.99 12.26
N GLN A 107 -1.22 -7.19 11.34
CA GLN A 107 -1.94 -6.03 10.81
C GLN A 107 -3.27 -6.45 10.17
N GLU A 108 -3.26 -7.41 9.25
CA GLU A 108 -4.43 -7.76 8.43
C GLU A 108 -5.49 -8.59 9.16
N PHE A 109 -5.07 -9.41 10.13
CA PHE A 109 -5.97 -10.36 10.81
C PHE A 109 -6.31 -9.98 12.26
N TYR A 110 -5.56 -9.06 12.87
CA TYR A 110 -5.85 -8.59 14.22
C TYR A 110 -6.20 -7.09 14.27
N PHE A 111 -5.35 -6.23 13.71
CA PHE A 111 -5.54 -4.78 13.84
C PHE A 111 -6.64 -4.24 12.91
N HIS A 112 -6.58 -4.56 11.62
CA HIS A 112 -7.53 -4.07 10.62
C HIS A 112 -8.98 -4.49 10.86
N PRO A 113 -9.28 -5.75 11.25
CA PRO A 113 -10.65 -6.13 11.59
C PRO A 113 -11.22 -5.32 12.76
N LYS A 114 -10.40 -5.04 13.79
CA LYS A 114 -10.83 -4.27 14.96
C LYS A 114 -11.01 -2.77 14.68
N LYS A 115 -10.16 -2.19 13.83
CA LYS A 115 -10.16 -0.74 13.58
C LYS A 115 -11.08 -0.32 12.43
N TYR A 116 -11.21 -1.16 11.40
CA TYR A 116 -11.86 -0.80 10.14
C TYR A 116 -13.00 -1.75 9.74
N ASN A 117 -13.42 -2.67 10.63
CA ASN A 117 -14.41 -3.70 10.34
C ASN A 117 -14.10 -4.46 9.03
N GLN A 118 -12.81 -4.68 8.79
CA GLN A 118 -12.32 -5.34 7.60
C GLN A 118 -12.79 -6.80 7.54
N VAL A 119 -13.36 -7.19 6.39
CA VAL A 119 -13.67 -8.60 6.11
C VAL A 119 -12.41 -9.43 5.95
N PHE A 120 -12.43 -10.65 6.50
CA PHE A 120 -11.31 -11.59 6.45
C PHE A 120 -10.79 -11.83 5.03
N LYS A 121 -11.70 -12.01 4.06
CA LYS A 121 -11.34 -12.23 2.64
C LYS A 121 -10.44 -11.11 2.09
N LYS A 122 -10.71 -9.86 2.45
CA LYS A 122 -9.86 -8.73 2.03
C LYS A 122 -8.48 -8.85 2.68
N GLY A 123 -8.43 -9.07 4.00
CA GLY A 123 -7.17 -9.21 4.73
C GLY A 123 -6.30 -10.33 4.16
N PHE A 124 -6.92 -11.46 3.80
CA PHE A 124 -6.23 -12.56 3.14
C PHE A 124 -5.64 -12.17 1.78
N ILE A 125 -6.41 -11.46 0.93
CA ILE A 125 -5.91 -11.00 -0.37
C ILE A 125 -4.74 -10.03 -0.19
N ASP A 126 -4.87 -9.04 0.69
CA ASP A 126 -3.79 -8.08 0.98
C ASP A 126 -2.53 -8.80 1.46
N TRP A 127 -2.68 -9.73 2.40
CA TRP A 127 -1.60 -10.55 2.94
C TRP A 127 -0.89 -11.36 1.86
N VAL A 128 -1.64 -12.06 0.98
CA VAL A 128 -1.07 -12.83 -0.13
C VAL A 128 -0.28 -11.93 -1.10
N VAL A 129 -0.85 -10.78 -1.49
CA VAL A 129 -0.21 -9.87 -2.45
C VAL A 129 1.13 -9.34 -1.93
N TRP A 130 1.23 -9.09 -0.62
CA TRP A 130 2.50 -8.72 0.00
C TRP A 130 3.50 -9.87 0.10
N ILE A 131 3.04 -11.07 0.46
CA ILE A 131 3.93 -12.19 0.78
C ILE A 131 4.47 -12.89 -0.44
N VAL A 132 3.67 -13.03 -1.50
CA VAL A 132 4.08 -13.78 -2.70
C VAL A 132 5.42 -13.29 -3.27
N PRO A 133 5.66 -11.99 -3.48
CA PRO A 133 6.96 -11.50 -3.94
C PRO A 133 8.12 -11.86 -3.00
N MET A 134 7.92 -11.77 -1.69
CA MET A 134 8.94 -12.11 -0.69
C MET A 134 9.24 -13.61 -0.67
N ALA A 135 8.20 -14.44 -0.73
CA ALA A 135 8.34 -15.89 -0.78
C ALA A 135 9.05 -16.35 -2.06
N ILE A 136 8.70 -15.77 -3.22
CA ILE A 136 9.41 -15.99 -4.49
C ILE A 136 10.89 -15.64 -4.32
N TYR A 137 11.20 -14.48 -3.72
CA TYR A 137 12.59 -14.11 -3.48
C TYR A 137 13.32 -15.16 -2.63
N LEU A 138 12.74 -15.54 -1.47
CA LEU A 138 13.38 -16.48 -0.56
C LEU A 138 13.59 -17.88 -1.14
N ILE A 139 12.73 -18.31 -2.07
CA ILE A 139 12.83 -19.65 -2.68
C ILE A 139 13.88 -19.68 -3.78
N TYR A 140 14.01 -18.59 -4.55
CA TYR A 140 14.82 -18.58 -5.77
C TYR A 140 16.14 -17.81 -5.65
N PHE A 141 16.29 -16.94 -4.66
CA PHE A 141 17.39 -15.97 -4.59
C PHE A 141 18.04 -15.81 -3.21
N ALA A 142 17.53 -16.46 -2.17
CA ALA A 142 18.11 -16.45 -0.81
C ALA A 142 18.58 -17.86 -0.43
#